data_AF-G4TY11-F1
#
_entry.id   AF-G4TY11-F1
#
_cell.length_a   1.000
_cell.length_b   1.000
_cell.length_c   1.000
_cell.angle_alpha   90.00
_cell.angle_beta   90.00
_cell.angle_gamma   90.00
#
_symmetry.space_group_name_H-M   'P 1'
#
loop_
_entity.id
_entity.type
_entity.pdbx_description
1 polymer ?
#
loop_
_entity_poly.entity_id
_entity_poly.type
_entity_poly.pdbx_seq_one_letter_code
_entity_poly.pdbx_strand_id
1 'polypeptide(L)' 'MENVGNMGSPSNPGLLRCPICYKEFQSGRGHTRHFNRCEEKQREREKLAEEWKRLLEQRKAGRKNIPAERVADVEG' A
#
# COMPACT_ATOMS: atom_id res chain seq x y z
N MET A 1 19.43 36.25 2.31
CA MET A 1 18.63 35.31 1.49
C MET A 1 19.51 34.11 1.25
N GLU A 2 19.45 33.10 2.13
CA GLU A 2 20.32 31.93 2.03
C GLU A 2 19.45 30.72 1.70
N ASN A 3 19.90 30.00 0.67
CA ASN A 3 19.20 28.93 -0.03
C ASN A 3 18.76 27.81 0.92
N VAL A 4 17.45 27.54 0.96
CA VAL A 4 16.91 26.33 1.60
C VAL A 4 17.27 25.15 0.70
N GLY A 5 18.43 24.57 0.98
CA GLY A 5 18.90 23.33 0.37
C GLY A 5 17.85 22.25 0.54
N ASN A 6 17.33 21.81 -0.60
CA ASN A 6 16.57 20.61 -0.82
C ASN A 6 17.09 19.45 0.06
N MET A 7 16.38 19.12 1.14
CA MET A 7 16.67 17.95 1.99
C MET A 7 16.29 16.67 1.25
N GLY A 8 16.99 16.37 0.17
CA GLY A 8 17.07 15.02 -0.35
C GLY A 8 17.81 14.19 0.69
N SER A 9 17.12 13.22 1.29
CA SER A 9 17.73 12.25 2.19
C SER A 9 19.04 11.71 1.58
N PRO A 10 20.12 11.53 2.36
CA PRO A 10 21.35 10.95 1.85
C PRO A 10 21.06 9.52 1.42
N SER A 11 20.67 9.36 0.17
CA SER A 11 20.48 8.07 -0.46
C SER A 11 21.87 7.48 -0.58
N ASN A 12 22.24 6.60 0.35
CA ASN A 12 23.48 5.83 0.23
C ASN A 12 23.45 5.15 -1.14
N PRO A 13 24.40 5.44 -2.06
CA PRO A 13 24.33 5.02 -3.46
C PRO A 13 24.43 3.49 -3.66
N GLY A 14 24.57 2.71 -2.58
CA GLY A 14 24.53 1.24 -2.56
C GLY A 14 23.27 0.63 -1.93
N LEU A 15 22.32 1.43 -1.44
CA LEU A 15 21.07 0.91 -0.85
C LEU A 15 19.95 0.85 -1.88
N LEU A 16 19.40 -0.34 -2.09
CA LEU A 16 18.21 -0.55 -2.89
C LEU A 16 16.98 -0.31 -2.02
N ARG A 17 16.06 0.55 -2.47
CA ARG A 17 14.83 0.85 -1.74
C ARG A 17 13.62 0.19 -2.41
N CYS A 18 12.73 -0.39 -1.63
CA CYS A 18 11.45 -0.88 -2.13
C CYS A 18 10.52 0.31 -2.42
N PRO A 19 9.97 0.48 -3.63
CA PRO A 19 9.10 1.62 -3.95
C PRO A 19 7.71 1.54 -3.28
N ILE A 20 7.33 0.35 -2.77
CA ILE A 20 5.99 0.10 -2.20
C ILE A 20 5.95 0.45 -0.71
N CYS A 21 6.97 0.02 0.05
CA CYS A 21 7.03 0.23 1.50
C CYS A 21 8.26 1.02 1.97
N TYR A 22 9.09 1.50 1.05
CA TYR A 22 10.29 2.31 1.31
C TYR A 22 11.37 1.64 2.17
N LYS A 23 11.27 0.33 2.39
CA LYS A 23 12.30 -0.45 3.08
C LYS A 23 13.60 -0.49 2.27
N GLU A 24 14.71 -0.29 2.96
CA GLU A 24 16.06 -0.27 2.37
C GLU A 24 16.75 -1.64 2.48
N PHE A 25 17.56 -1.95 1.48
CA PHE A 25 18.25 -3.24 1.34
C PHE A 25 19.69 -3.00 0.90
N GLN A 26 20.62 -3.70 1.55
CA GLN A 26 22.04 -3.69 1.19
C GLN A 26 22.38 -4.70 0.08
N SER A 27 21.45 -5.58 -0.31
CA SER A 27 21.67 -6.64 -1.29
C SER A 27 20.53 -6.72 -2.30
N GLY A 28 20.88 -6.86 -3.58
CA GLY A 28 19.93 -7.08 -4.68
C GLY A 28 19.01 -8.26 -4.46
N ARG A 29 19.53 -9.42 -4.00
CA ARG A 29 18.68 -10.62 -3.79
C ARG A 29 17.63 -10.40 -2.70
N GLY A 30 18.01 -9.72 -1.62
CA GLY A 30 17.10 -9.38 -0.52
C GLY A 30 16.02 -8.40 -0.97
N HIS A 31 16.40 -7.39 -1.76
CA HIS A 31 15.49 -6.43 -2.36
C HIS A 31 14.49 -7.11 -3.31
N THR A 32 14.95 -7.93 -4.26
CA THR A 32 14.07 -8.60 -5.23
C THR A 32 13.05 -9.52 -4.55
N ARG A 33 13.48 -10.37 -3.60
CA ARG A 33 12.57 -11.25 -2.86
C ARG A 33 11.51 -10.45 -2.10
N HIS A 34 11.92 -9.35 -1.48
CA HIS A 34 11.00 -8.48 -0.77
C HIS A 34 10.04 -7.75 -1.72
N PHE A 35 10.56 -7.20 -2.82
CA PHE A 35 9.79 -6.47 -3.82
C PHE A 35 8.66 -7.33 -4.37
N ASN A 36 8.96 -8.58 -4.78
CA ASN A 36 7.94 -9.52 -5.29
C ASN A 36 6.81 -9.74 -4.27
N ARG A 37 7.15 -9.91 -2.99
CA ARG A 37 6.15 -10.08 -1.91
C ARG A 37 5.37 -8.80 -1.64
N CYS A 38 6.02 -7.65 -1.72
CA CYS A 38 5.36 -6.36 -1.57
C CYS A 38 4.38 -6.09 -2.73
N GLU A 39 4.77 -6.44 -3.96
CA GLU A 39 3.92 -6.30 -5.13
C GLU A 39 2.69 -7.20 -5.04
N GLU A 40 2.84 -8.45 -4.63
CA GLU A 40 1.72 -9.37 -4.40
C GLU A 40 0.71 -8.78 -3.39
N LYS A 41 1.20 -8.31 -2.23
CA LYS A 41 0.35 -7.67 -1.22
C LYS A 41 -0.31 -6.39 -1.72
N GLN A 42 0.36 -5.63 -2.58
CA GLN A 42 -0.21 -4.43 -3.18
C GLN A 42 -1.37 -4.80 -4.11
N ARG A 43 -1.19 -5.81 -4.97
CA ARG A 43 -2.26 -6.31 -5.85
C ARG A 43 -3.45 -6.84 -5.06
N GLU A 44 -3.23 -7.53 -3.94
CA GLU A 44 -4.31 -7.97 -3.04
C GLU A 44 -5.08 -6.77 -2.46
N ARG A 45 -4.38 -5.71 -2.04
CA ARG A 45 -4.99 -4.48 -1.54
C ARG A 45 -5.79 -3.76 -2.62
N GLU A 46 -5.28 -3.72 -3.85
CA GLU A 46 -5.99 -3.12 -4.99
C GLU A 46 -7.30 -3.86 -5.27
N LYS A 47 -7.28 -5.20 -5.31
CA LYS A 47 -8.50 -6.01 -5.45
C LYS A 47 -9.51 -5.75 -4.33
N LEU A 48 -9.04 -5.68 -3.09
CA LEU A 48 -9.91 -5.35 -1.95
C LEU A 48 -10.49 -3.94 -2.11
N ALA A 49 -9.68 -2.96 -2.53
CA ALA A 49 -10.15 -1.59 -2.75
C ALA A 49 -11.20 -1.51 -3.88
N GLU A 50 -11.04 -2.28 -4.95
CA GLU A 50 -12.04 -2.39 -6.02
C GLU A 50 -13.35 -2.99 -5.52
N GLU A 51 -13.29 -4.09 -4.76
CA GLU A 51 -14.48 -4.70 -4.16
C GLU A 51 -15.16 -3.75 -3.16
N TRP A 52 -14.39 -3.05 -2.32
CA TRP A 52 -14.91 -2.01 -1.43
C TRP A 52 -15.60 -0.89 -2.21
N LYS A 53 -14.98 -0.41 -3.30
CA LYS A 53 -15.59 0.61 -4.17
C LYS A 53 -16.90 0.10 -4.77
N ARG A 54 -16.94 -1.14 -5.25
CA ARG A 54 -18.15 -1.78 -5.79
C ARG A 54 -19.26 -1.89 -4.74
N LEU A 55 -18.93 -2.25 -3.50
CA LEU A 55 -19.89 -2.29 -2.39
C LEU A 55 -20.41 -0.90 -2.03
N LEU A 56 -19.54 0.12 -2.01
CA LEU A 56 -19.94 1.50 -1.77
C LEU A 56 -20.90 2.01 -2.85
N GLU A 57 -20.65 1.70 -4.13
CA GLU A 57 -21.55 2.08 -5.23
C GLU A 57 -22.89 1.33 -5.15
N GLN A 58 -22.91 0.05 -4.79
CA GLN A 58 -24.16 -0.69 -4.53
C GLN A 58 -24.97 -0.10 -3.37
N ARG A 59 -24.27 0.32 -2.30
CA ARG A 59 -24.88 1.01 -1.15
C ARG A 59 -25.48 2.36 -1.57
N LYS A 60 -24.76 3.16 -2.37
CA LYS A 60 -25.27 4.43 -2.91
C LYS A 60 -26.48 4.23 -3.83
N ALA A 61 -26.49 3.15 -4.62
CA ALA A 61 -27.60 2.78 -5.49
C ALA A 61 -28.83 2.24 -4.73
N GLY A 62 -28.82 2.25 -3.38
CA GLY A 62 -29.95 1.80 -2.56
C GLY A 62 -30.18 0.29 -2.59
N ARG A 63 -29.26 -0.51 -3.14
CA ARG A 63 -29.36 -1.98 -3.12
C ARG A 63 -29.02 -2.49 -1.72
N LYS A 64 -30.05 -2.89 -0.96
CA LYS A 64 -29.94 -3.50 0.38
C LYS A 64 -29.46 -4.96 0.33
N ASN A 65 -28.36 -5.23 -0.36
CA ASN A 65 -27.73 -6.56 -0.38
C ASN A 65 -26.24 -6.41 -0.07
N ILE A 66 -25.95 -5.85 1.11
CA ILE A 66 -24.59 -5.76 1.65
C ILE A 66 -24.44 -6.95 2.61
N PRO A 67 -23.57 -7.93 2.31
CA PRO A 67 -23.32 -9.05 3.23
C PRO A 67 -22.79 -8.49 4.56
N ALA A 68 -23.54 -8.74 5.63
CA ALA A 68 -23.32 -8.20 6.97
C ALA A 68 -22.14 -8.84 7.74
N GLU A 69 -21.21 -9.51 7.06
CA GLU A 69 -20.22 -10.40 7.70
C GLU A 69 -18.84 -9.77 8.00
N ARG A 70 -18.69 -8.44 8.03
CA ARG A 70 -17.44 -7.80 8.51
C ARG A 70 -17.65 -6.48 9.29
N VAL A 71 -18.85 -6.22 9.83
CA VAL A 71 -19.10 -5.04 10.68
C VAL A 71 -18.80 -5.27 12.17
N ALA A 72 -18.43 -6.49 12.57
CA ALA A 72 -18.01 -6.77 13.94
C ALA A 72 -16.47 -6.75 14.04
N ASP A 73 -15.87 -5.56 14.20
CA ASP A 73 -14.63 -5.35 14.99
C ASP A 73 -14.27 -3.85 15.18
N VAL A 74 -15.24 -2.95 15.05
CA VAL A 74 -15.04 -1.52 15.37
C VAL A 74 -16.09 -1.13 16.40
N GLU A 75 -16.08 -1.78 17.57
CA GLU A 75 -16.66 -1.35 18.85
C GLU A 75 -16.28 -2.37 19.95
N GLY A 76 -14.96 -2.50 20.22
CA GLY A 76 -14.42 -3.30 21.31
C GLY A 76 -13.15 -2.68 21.87
#